data_AF-A0A258Q047-F1
#
_entry.id   AF-A0A258Q047-F1
#
_cell.length_a   1.000
_cell.length_b   1.000
_cell.length_c   1.000
_cell.angle_alpha   90.00
_cell.angle_beta   90.00
_cell.angle_gamma   90.00
#
_symmetry.space_group_name_H-M   'P 1'
#
loop_
_entity.id
_entity.type
_entity.pdbx_description
1 polymer ?
#
loop_
_entity_poly.entity_id
_entity_poly.type
_entity_poly.pdbx_seq_one_letter_code
_entity_poly.pdbx_strand_id
1 'polypeptide(L)'
;SFETALRLADGKAMIVNMDTGKEMIFSSKFACPICSYSLQELEPRLFSFNNPMGACPSCDGLGHQSFFDPKRIVAHPDLSLASGAIKGWDRRNQFYFKLLQTLAKHGGFDVEKPFETLNKKQQDLILLGSGDVTIPFEYINERGKNSIREHAFEGIVANFERRYRETDSATVREELSRYQNVQTC
;
A
#
# COMPACT_ATOMS: atom_id res chain seq x y z
N SER A 1 13.65 35.71 -39.20
CA SER A 1 12.21 35.81 -38.89
C SER A 1 11.96 35.15 -37.54
N PHE A 2 11.04 35.69 -36.73
CA PHE A 2 10.68 35.16 -35.41
C PHE A 2 10.14 33.72 -35.50
N GLU A 3 9.33 33.44 -36.53
CA GLU A 3 8.78 32.11 -36.77
C GLU A 3 9.87 31.07 -37.08
N THR A 4 10.94 31.46 -37.79
CA THR A 4 12.09 30.59 -38.06
C THR A 4 12.84 30.24 -36.78
N ALA A 5 13.00 31.19 -35.86
CA ALA A 5 13.66 30.94 -34.57
C ALA A 5 12.86 29.94 -33.73
N LEU A 6 11.53 30.11 -33.64
CA LEU A 6 10.65 29.14 -32.98
C LEU A 6 10.77 27.75 -33.61
N ARG A 7 10.78 27.65 -34.94
CA ARG A 7 10.85 26.36 -35.63
C ARG A 7 12.18 25.63 -35.43
N LEU A 8 13.30 26.37 -35.39
CA LEU A 8 14.64 25.82 -35.20
C LEU A 8 14.92 25.42 -33.74
N ALA A 9 14.26 26.07 -32.78
CA ALA A 9 14.48 25.87 -31.35
C ALA A 9 13.26 25.25 -30.63
N ASP A 10 12.57 24.33 -31.31
CA ASP A 10 11.45 23.52 -30.78
C ASP A 10 10.34 24.33 -30.07
N GLY A 11 9.98 25.47 -30.64
CA GLY A 11 8.96 26.37 -30.14
C GLY A 11 9.44 27.32 -29.04
N LYS A 12 10.74 27.64 -28.98
CA LYS A 12 11.31 28.68 -28.10
C LYS A 12 12.01 29.76 -28.91
N ALA A 13 11.96 31.01 -28.44
CA ALA A 13 12.68 32.13 -29.03
C ALA A 13 13.12 33.11 -27.95
N MET A 14 14.33 33.64 -28.06
CA MET A 14 14.83 34.70 -27.18
C MET A 14 15.03 35.98 -27.99
N ILE A 15 14.49 37.07 -27.48
CA ILE A 15 14.62 38.41 -28.06
C ILE A 15 15.50 39.22 -27.14
N VAL A 16 16.56 39.82 -27.69
CA VAL A 16 17.46 40.72 -26.96
C VAL A 16 17.22 42.14 -27.48
N ASN A 17 16.87 43.06 -26.59
CA ASN A 17 16.76 44.47 -26.92
C ASN A 17 18.18 45.07 -27.02
N MET A 18 18.55 45.60 -28.20
CA MET A 18 19.92 46.07 -28.44
C MET A 18 20.29 47.36 -27.68
N ASP A 19 19.31 48.21 -27.35
CA ASP A 19 19.55 49.48 -26.65
C ASP A 19 19.75 49.28 -25.14
N THR A 20 19.05 48.28 -24.56
CA THR A 20 19.02 48.04 -23.11
C THR A 20 19.71 46.75 -22.68
N GLY A 21 20.05 45.87 -23.62
CA GLY A 21 20.55 44.52 -23.35
C GLY A 21 19.51 43.57 -22.74
N LYS A 22 18.25 43.98 -22.62
CA LYS A 22 17.21 43.20 -21.93
C LYS A 22 16.77 42.00 -22.77
N GLU A 23 16.80 40.81 -22.18
CA GLU A 23 16.36 39.57 -22.80
C GLU A 23 14.89 39.26 -22.47
N MET A 24 14.15 38.71 -23.44
CA MET A 24 12.79 38.22 -23.29
C MET A 24 12.65 36.87 -23.98
N ILE A 25 12.19 35.87 -23.24
CA ILE A 25 12.00 34.50 -23.74
C ILE A 25 10.52 34.29 -24.06
N PHE A 26 10.26 33.71 -25.23
CA PHE A 26 8.95 33.32 -25.72
C PHE A 26 8.92 31.81 -25.97
N SER A 27 7.76 31.20 -25.75
CA SER A 27 7.48 29.83 -26.19
C SER A 27 6.14 29.75 -26.90
N SER A 28 6.09 28.97 -27.98
CA SER A 28 4.85 28.61 -28.69
C SER A 28 4.20 27.32 -28.15
N LYS A 29 4.80 26.71 -27.12
CA LYS A 29 4.25 25.57 -26.38
C LYS A 29 3.91 26.04 -24.96
N PHE A 30 3.09 25.29 -24.22
CA PHE A 30 2.95 25.47 -22.76
C PHE A 30 4.21 24.98 -22.03
N ALA A 31 5.37 25.52 -22.39
CA ALA A 31 6.66 25.15 -21.84
C ALA A 31 7.18 26.24 -20.91
N CYS A 32 7.78 25.81 -19.80
CA CYS A 32 8.48 26.72 -18.92
C CYS A 32 9.63 27.40 -19.69
N PRO A 33 9.81 28.72 -19.57
CA PRO A 33 10.92 29.42 -20.21
C PRO A 33 12.26 29.15 -19.50
N ILE A 34 12.22 28.68 -18.24
CA ILE A 34 13.40 28.43 -17.40
C ILE A 34 13.84 26.96 -17.44
N CYS A 35 12.89 26.02 -17.56
CA CYS A 35 13.19 24.59 -17.63
C CYS A 35 12.56 23.94 -18.87
N SER A 36 13.04 22.76 -19.25
CA SER A 36 12.52 22.03 -20.42
C SER A 36 11.17 21.35 -20.18
N TYR A 37 10.47 21.66 -19.08
CA TYR A 37 9.16 21.10 -18.80
C TYR A 37 8.11 21.72 -19.73
N SER A 38 7.49 20.90 -20.56
CA SER A 38 6.35 21.27 -21.40
C SER A 38 5.09 20.56 -20.93
N LEU A 39 4.06 21.34 -20.61
CA LEU A 39 2.72 20.82 -20.42
C LEU A 39 2.15 20.40 -21.77
N GLN A 40 1.36 19.33 -21.77
CA GLN A 40 0.48 19.03 -22.89
C GLN A 40 -0.58 20.12 -23.04
N GLU A 41 -1.20 20.17 -24.22
CA GLU A 41 -2.28 21.11 -24.48
C GLU A 41 -3.39 20.97 -23.44
N LEU A 42 -3.83 22.09 -22.87
CA LEU A 42 -4.80 22.12 -21.78
C LEU A 42 -6.19 21.76 -22.31
N GLU A 43 -6.49 20.48 -22.34
CA GLU A 43 -7.79 19.96 -22.75
C GLU A 43 -8.68 19.71 -21.52
N PRO A 44 -10.01 19.91 -21.61
CA PRO A 44 -10.93 19.65 -20.49
C PRO A 44 -10.81 18.26 -19.88
N ARG A 45 -10.39 17.25 -20.67
CA ARG A 45 -10.21 15.86 -20.21
C ARG A 45 -9.10 15.69 -19.16
N LEU A 46 -8.10 16.57 -19.13
CA LEU A 46 -7.04 16.56 -18.11
C LEU A 46 -7.56 16.92 -16.72
N PHE A 47 -8.73 17.55 -16.64
CA PHE A 47 -9.36 17.95 -15.38
C PHE A 47 -10.49 17.00 -14.96
N SER A 48 -10.71 15.93 -15.72
CA SER A 48 -11.72 14.93 -15.40
C SER A 48 -11.10 13.77 -14.65
N PHE A 49 -11.50 13.58 -13.39
CA PHE A 49 -11.11 12.41 -12.59
C PHE A 49 -11.69 11.09 -13.13
N ASN A 50 -12.72 11.16 -13.99
CA ASN A 50 -13.27 10.00 -14.69
C ASN A 50 -12.50 9.66 -15.97
N ASN A 51 -11.50 10.46 -16.36
CA ASN A 51 -10.67 10.20 -17.53
C ASN A 51 -9.27 9.73 -17.07
N PRO A 52 -8.72 8.63 -17.59
CA PRO A 52 -7.37 8.17 -17.24
C PRO A 52 -6.27 9.23 -17.38
N MET A 53 -6.45 10.23 -18.27
CA MET A 53 -5.49 11.33 -18.44
C MET A 53 -5.55 12.39 -17.33
N GLY A 54 -6.68 12.51 -16.63
CA GLY A 54 -6.88 13.44 -15.51
C GLY A 54 -6.99 12.75 -14.14
N ALA A 55 -7.10 11.42 -14.13
CA ALA A 55 -7.17 10.62 -12.91
C ALA A 55 -5.79 10.50 -12.24
N CYS A 56 -5.77 10.57 -10.91
CA CYS A 56 -4.57 10.23 -10.16
C CYS A 56 -4.26 8.73 -10.35
N PRO A 57 -3.06 8.35 -10.83
CA PRO A 57 -2.73 6.96 -11.14
C PRO A 57 -2.67 6.05 -9.91
N SER A 58 -2.57 6.62 -8.71
CA SER A 58 -2.53 5.87 -7.46
C SER A 58 -3.93 5.46 -6.97
N CYS A 59 -4.97 6.23 -7.29
CA CYS A 59 -6.34 5.94 -6.83
C CYS A 59 -7.38 5.88 -7.97
N ASP A 60 -6.94 5.89 -9.22
CA ASP A 60 -7.81 5.97 -10.42
C ASP A 60 -8.87 7.07 -10.31
N GLY A 61 -8.50 8.22 -9.75
CA GLY A 61 -9.40 9.38 -9.63
C GLY A 61 -10.47 9.28 -8.53
N LEU A 62 -10.43 8.24 -7.68
CA LEU A 62 -11.33 8.12 -6.53
C LEU A 62 -11.03 9.14 -5.41
N GLY A 63 -9.80 9.66 -5.37
CA GLY A 63 -9.33 10.61 -4.35
C GLY A 63 -9.02 9.96 -2.99
N HIS A 64 -9.17 8.64 -2.90
CA HIS A 64 -8.92 7.88 -1.69
C HIS A 64 -8.47 6.46 -2.01
N GLN A 65 -7.76 5.84 -1.06
CA GLN A 65 -7.32 4.46 -1.12
C GLN A 65 -7.82 3.70 0.11
N SER A 66 -8.31 2.49 -0.12
CA SER A 66 -8.65 1.55 0.96
C SER A 66 -7.39 0.80 1.38
N PHE A 67 -7.14 0.74 2.69
CA PHE A 67 -6.06 -0.05 3.28
C PHE A 67 -6.61 -0.84 4.47
N PHE A 68 -5.96 -1.94 4.81
CA PHE A 68 -6.34 -2.71 6.00
C PHE A 68 -5.79 -2.03 7.26
N ASP A 69 -6.69 -1.56 8.12
CA ASP A 69 -6.32 -0.82 9.32
C ASP A 69 -6.01 -1.80 10.46
N PRO A 70 -4.77 -1.83 11.00
CA PRO A 70 -4.43 -2.72 12.10
C PRO A 70 -5.33 -2.54 13.32
N LYS A 71 -5.84 -1.33 13.57
CA LYS A 71 -6.78 -1.06 14.67
C LYS A 71 -8.15 -1.70 14.45
N ARG A 72 -8.57 -1.89 13.20
CA ARG A 72 -9.81 -2.62 12.87
C ARG A 72 -9.59 -4.13 12.89
N ILE A 73 -8.41 -4.59 12.47
CA ILE A 73 -8.04 -6.02 12.50
C ILE A 73 -7.99 -6.54 13.94
N VAL A 74 -7.39 -5.77 14.86
CA VAL A 74 -7.36 -6.08 16.28
C VAL A 74 -8.62 -5.51 16.95
N ALA A 75 -9.75 -6.19 16.77
CA ALA A 75 -11.05 -5.72 17.25
C ALA A 75 -11.13 -5.62 18.79
N HIS A 76 -10.42 -6.50 19.50
CA HIS A 76 -10.44 -6.61 20.96
C HIS A 76 -9.02 -6.69 21.51
N PRO A 77 -8.30 -5.56 21.66
CA PRO A 77 -6.91 -5.55 22.11
C PRO A 77 -6.73 -5.98 23.58
N ASP A 78 -7.81 -5.91 24.37
CA ASP A 78 -7.94 -6.39 25.75
C ASP A 78 -7.99 -7.93 25.85
N LEU A 79 -8.31 -8.62 24.75
CA LEU A 79 -8.28 -10.07 24.66
C LEU A 79 -6.90 -10.57 24.23
N SER A 80 -6.61 -11.83 24.57
CA SER A 80 -5.44 -12.51 24.06
C SER A 80 -5.63 -12.96 22.61
N LEU A 81 -4.52 -13.17 21.91
CA LEU A 81 -4.56 -13.74 20.56
C LEU A 81 -5.30 -15.08 20.55
N ALA A 82 -5.04 -15.92 21.55
CA ALA A 82 -5.67 -17.22 21.69
C ALA A 82 -7.20 -17.15 21.94
N SER A 83 -7.68 -16.05 22.52
CA SER A 83 -9.10 -15.81 22.85
C SER A 83 -9.86 -15.01 21.80
N GLY A 84 -9.20 -14.55 20.73
CA GLY A 84 -9.87 -13.87 19.62
C GLY A 84 -9.67 -12.36 19.56
N ALA A 85 -8.51 -11.84 20.01
CA ALA A 85 -8.12 -10.45 19.75
C ALA A 85 -8.21 -10.09 18.24
N ILE A 86 -7.90 -11.07 17.38
CA ILE A 86 -7.99 -10.99 15.92
C ILE A 86 -8.89 -12.12 15.43
N LYS A 87 -9.99 -11.77 14.76
CA LYS A 87 -10.99 -12.75 14.29
C LYS A 87 -10.35 -13.78 13.34
N GLY A 88 -10.52 -15.06 13.65
CA GLY A 88 -10.02 -16.16 12.82
C GLY A 88 -8.54 -16.50 13.02
N TRP A 89 -7.84 -15.73 13.86
CA TRP A 89 -6.46 -15.98 14.30
C TRP A 89 -6.47 -16.37 15.79
N ASP A 90 -7.32 -17.32 16.13
CA ASP A 90 -7.59 -17.79 17.50
C ASP A 90 -7.65 -19.32 17.55
N ARG A 91 -7.87 -19.89 18.74
CA ARG A 91 -7.92 -21.35 18.96
C ARG A 91 -8.93 -22.11 18.09
N ARG A 92 -10.00 -21.46 17.62
CA ARG A 92 -11.01 -22.09 16.75
C ARG A 92 -10.42 -22.41 15.38
N ASN A 93 -9.40 -21.65 14.95
CA ASN A 93 -8.65 -21.93 13.74
C ASN A 93 -7.27 -22.54 14.09
N GLN A 94 -7.23 -23.87 14.21
CA GLN A 94 -6.03 -24.60 14.60
C GLN A 94 -4.80 -24.30 13.71
N PHE A 95 -5.02 -24.06 12.41
CA PHE A 95 -3.95 -23.73 11.48
C PHE A 95 -3.28 -22.40 11.85
N TYR A 96 -4.05 -21.30 11.88
CA TYR A 96 -3.49 -19.99 12.21
C TYR A 96 -3.00 -19.91 13.65
N PHE A 97 -3.67 -20.60 14.58
CA PHE A 97 -3.23 -20.65 15.96
C PHE A 97 -1.85 -21.30 16.11
N LYS A 98 -1.55 -22.37 15.36
CA LYS A 98 -0.23 -23.01 15.36
C LYS A 98 0.86 -22.10 14.76
N LEU A 99 0.52 -21.30 13.75
CA LEU A 99 1.42 -20.26 13.24
C LEU A 99 1.74 -19.23 14.32
N LEU A 100 0.72 -18.72 15.03
CA LEU A 100 0.93 -17.78 16.13
C LEU A 100 1.77 -18.37 17.26
N GLN A 101 1.58 -19.63 17.62
CA GLN A 101 2.41 -20.30 18.62
C GLN A 101 3.88 -20.37 18.21
N THR A 102 4.16 -20.66 16.94
CA THR A 102 5.53 -20.65 16.40
C THR A 102 6.10 -19.24 16.43
N LEU A 103 5.32 -18.25 16.01
CA LEU A 103 5.70 -16.84 16.03
C LEU A 103 5.98 -16.35 17.46
N ALA A 104 5.19 -16.81 18.44
CA ALA A 104 5.34 -16.47 19.85
C ALA A 104 6.62 -17.03 20.44
N LYS A 105 6.98 -18.28 20.10
CA LYS A 105 8.28 -18.88 20.46
C LYS A 105 9.45 -18.09 19.87
N HIS A 106 9.34 -17.66 18.62
CA HIS A 106 10.40 -16.89 17.95
C HIS A 106 10.52 -15.45 18.48
N GLY A 107 9.39 -14.75 18.63
CA GLY A 107 9.31 -13.36 19.06
C GLY A 107 9.30 -13.15 20.58
N GLY A 108 9.35 -14.23 21.36
CA GLY A 108 9.40 -14.19 22.82
C GLY A 108 8.17 -13.52 23.46
N PHE A 109 6.97 -13.83 22.96
CA PHE A 109 5.72 -13.34 23.53
C PHE A 109 4.77 -14.49 23.90
N ASP A 110 3.73 -14.16 24.66
CA ASP A 110 2.74 -15.12 25.12
C ASP A 110 1.41 -14.87 24.41
N VAL A 111 0.88 -15.89 23.72
CA VAL A 111 -0.40 -15.83 23.00
C VAL A 111 -1.61 -15.79 23.91
N GLU A 112 -1.44 -16.12 25.20
CA GLU A 112 -2.49 -16.09 26.22
C GLU A 112 -2.61 -14.74 26.92
N LYS A 113 -1.63 -13.84 26.75
CA LYS A 113 -1.71 -12.49 27.30
C LYS A 113 -2.52 -11.57 26.39
N PRO A 114 -3.22 -10.55 26.96
CA PRO A 114 -3.89 -9.53 26.16
C PRO A 114 -2.96 -8.90 25.13
N PHE A 115 -3.46 -8.67 23.92
CA PHE A 115 -2.66 -8.14 22.81
C PHE A 115 -2.05 -6.77 23.13
N GLU A 116 -2.77 -5.92 23.85
CA GLU A 116 -2.29 -4.60 24.27
C GLU A 116 -1.07 -4.64 25.21
N THR A 117 -0.84 -5.76 25.90
CA THR A 117 0.32 -5.92 26.78
C THR A 117 1.60 -6.26 26.02
N LEU A 118 1.48 -6.66 24.75
CA LEU A 118 2.60 -6.91 23.88
C LEU A 118 3.30 -5.60 23.52
N ASN A 119 4.63 -5.62 23.46
CA ASN A 119 5.37 -4.44 23.05
C ASN A 119 5.17 -4.17 21.54
N LYS A 120 5.51 -2.96 21.09
CA LYS A 120 5.30 -2.54 19.71
C LYS A 120 6.00 -3.46 18.69
N LYS A 121 7.20 -3.95 18.98
CA LYS A 121 7.93 -4.88 18.09
C LYS A 121 7.21 -6.22 17.94
N GLN A 122 6.64 -6.74 19.02
CA GLN A 122 5.86 -7.98 19.00
C GLN A 122 4.56 -7.78 18.22
N GLN A 123 3.86 -6.67 18.44
CA GLN A 123 2.65 -6.33 17.68
C GLN A 123 2.95 -6.17 16.18
N ASP A 124 4.04 -5.50 15.84
CA ASP A 124 4.46 -5.30 14.44
C ASP A 124 4.87 -6.63 13.79
N LEU A 125 5.56 -7.53 14.51
CA LEU A 125 5.88 -8.88 14.02
C LEU A 125 4.60 -9.67 13.66
N ILE A 126 3.54 -9.53 14.45
CA ILE A 126 2.24 -10.18 14.21
C ILE A 126 1.51 -9.54 13.02
N LEU A 127 1.47 -8.21 12.97
CA LEU A 127 0.64 -7.49 12.00
C LEU A 127 1.32 -7.31 10.64
N LEU A 128 2.60 -6.92 10.64
CA LEU A 128 3.39 -6.55 9.47
C LEU A 128 4.33 -7.67 9.00
N GLY A 129 4.53 -8.70 9.82
CA GLY A 129 5.33 -9.86 9.46
C GLY A 129 6.79 -9.78 9.92
N SER A 130 7.56 -10.80 9.54
CA SER A 130 8.98 -10.94 9.90
C SER A 130 9.95 -10.36 8.86
N GLY A 131 9.44 -9.70 7.81
CA GLY A 131 10.26 -9.20 6.70
C GLY A 131 10.96 -10.35 5.98
N ASP A 132 12.29 -10.28 5.89
CA ASP A 132 13.11 -11.34 5.26
C ASP A 132 13.53 -12.45 6.22
N VAL A 133 13.18 -12.34 7.51
CA VAL A 133 13.56 -13.33 8.52
C VAL A 133 12.71 -14.58 8.35
N THR A 134 13.38 -15.71 8.06
CA THR A 134 12.73 -17.02 7.95
C THR A 134 12.50 -17.65 9.32
N ILE A 135 11.32 -18.25 9.50
CA ILE A 135 10.90 -18.91 10.73
C ILE A 135 10.48 -20.35 10.38
N PRO A 136 10.89 -21.36 11.17
CA PRO A 136 10.51 -22.75 10.93
C PRO A 136 9.09 -23.02 11.42
N PHE A 137 8.10 -22.89 10.53
CA PHE A 137 6.70 -23.14 10.84
C PHE A 137 6.37 -24.63 10.78
N GLU A 138 5.69 -25.12 11.82
CA GLU A 138 5.20 -26.49 11.90
C GLU A 138 3.79 -26.62 11.30
N TYR A 139 3.67 -27.41 10.25
CA TYR A 139 2.42 -27.74 9.58
C TYR A 139 1.99 -29.18 9.88
N ILE A 140 0.67 -29.40 9.97
CA ILE A 140 0.10 -30.75 10.09
C ILE A 140 -0.41 -31.12 8.70
N ASN A 141 0.17 -32.16 8.10
CA ASN A 141 -0.31 -32.67 6.82
C ASN A 141 -1.59 -33.51 7.04
N GLU A 142 -2.34 -33.77 5.97
CA GLU A 142 -3.59 -34.57 6.01
C GLU A 142 -3.42 -35.97 6.66
N ARG A 143 -2.19 -36.52 6.64
CA ARG A 143 -1.83 -37.80 7.27
C ARG A 143 -1.45 -37.69 8.75
N GLY A 144 -1.64 -36.53 9.38
CA GLY A 144 -1.32 -36.26 10.80
C GLY A 144 0.17 -36.15 11.12
N LYS A 145 1.06 -36.25 10.12
CA LYS A 145 2.51 -36.07 10.32
C LYS A 145 2.86 -34.59 10.32
N ASN A 146 3.61 -34.15 11.32
CA ASN A 146 4.18 -32.82 11.36
C ASN A 146 5.25 -32.67 10.28
N SER A 147 5.20 -31.56 9.53
CA SER A 147 6.27 -31.11 8.64
C SER A 147 6.71 -29.72 9.05
N ILE A 148 8.01 -29.45 8.95
CA ILE A 148 8.58 -28.12 9.22
C ILE A 148 8.86 -27.48 7.88
N ARG A 149 8.42 -26.24 7.70
CA ARG A 149 8.71 -25.44 6.51
C ARG A 149 9.23 -24.08 6.93
N GLU A 150 10.39 -23.71 6.43
CA GLU A 150 11.01 -22.41 6.70
C GLU A 150 10.55 -21.39 5.66
N HIS A 151 9.99 -20.29 6.13
CA HIS A 151 9.66 -19.15 5.29
C HIS A 151 9.48 -17.90 6.17
N ALA A 152 9.49 -16.73 5.53
CA ALA A 152 9.11 -15.50 6.20
C ALA A 152 7.61 -15.49 6.55
N PHE A 153 7.27 -14.90 7.68
CA PHE A 153 5.90 -14.61 8.04
C PHE A 153 5.49 -13.29 7.38
N GLU A 154 4.48 -13.33 6.52
CA GLU A 154 4.01 -12.15 5.78
C GLU A 154 3.30 -11.11 6.66
N GLY A 155 2.80 -11.49 7.83
CA GLY A 155 1.97 -10.64 8.68
C GLY A 155 0.48 -10.76 8.38
N ILE A 156 -0.34 -10.51 9.40
CA ILE A 156 -1.81 -10.62 9.29
C ILE A 156 -2.39 -9.60 8.31
N VAL A 157 -1.82 -8.39 8.25
CA VAL A 157 -2.29 -7.33 7.33
C VAL A 157 -2.10 -7.76 5.88
N ALA A 158 -0.89 -8.21 5.53
CA ALA A 158 -0.58 -8.70 4.17
C ALA A 158 -1.40 -9.95 3.82
N ASN A 159 -1.64 -10.84 4.79
CA ASN A 159 -2.52 -11.99 4.60
C ASN A 159 -3.95 -11.56 4.22
N PHE A 160 -4.50 -10.56 4.91
CA PHE A 160 -5.83 -10.04 4.63
C PHE A 160 -5.90 -9.35 3.28
N GLU A 161 -4.88 -8.55 2.93
CA GLU A 161 -4.75 -7.91 1.62
C GLU A 161 -4.73 -8.94 0.48
N ARG A 162 -3.87 -9.97 0.59
CA ARG A 162 -3.79 -11.03 -0.41
C ARG A 162 -5.12 -11.76 -0.54
N ARG A 163 -5.71 -12.19 0.58
CA ARG A 163 -6.99 -12.91 0.57
C ARG A 163 -8.13 -12.08 -0.01
N TYR A 164 -8.16 -10.77 0.25
CA TYR A 164 -9.17 -9.87 -0.31
C TYR A 164 -9.03 -9.74 -1.83
N ARG A 165 -7.78 -9.67 -2.33
CA ARG A 165 -7.47 -9.57 -3.75
C ARG A 165 -7.75 -10.87 -4.51
N GLU A 166 -7.34 -11.99 -3.93
CA GLU A 166 -7.36 -13.30 -4.60
C GLU A 166 -8.65 -14.11 -4.40
N THR A 167 -9.50 -13.77 -3.44
CA THR A 167 -10.72 -14.55 -3.20
C THR A 167 -11.77 -14.35 -4.31
N ASP A 168 -12.36 -15.43 -4.80
CA ASP A 168 -13.52 -15.37 -5.69
C ASP A 168 -14.86 -15.28 -4.93
N SER A 169 -14.85 -15.47 -3.61
CA SER A 169 -16.06 -15.45 -2.79
C SER A 169 -16.45 -14.03 -2.40
N ALA A 170 -17.64 -13.61 -2.83
CA ALA A 170 -18.22 -12.32 -2.44
C ALA A 170 -18.38 -12.19 -0.92
N THR A 171 -18.80 -13.26 -0.24
CA THR A 171 -18.96 -13.28 1.22
C THR A 171 -17.63 -13.05 1.94
N VAL A 172 -16.56 -13.76 1.54
CA VAL A 172 -15.24 -13.57 2.14
C VAL A 172 -14.73 -12.15 1.89
N ARG A 173 -14.94 -11.62 0.69
CA ARG A 173 -14.55 -10.25 0.34
C ARG A 173 -15.28 -9.21 1.21
N GLU A 174 -16.57 -9.38 1.42
CA GLU A 174 -17.37 -8.48 2.27
C GLU A 174 -17.01 -8.61 3.76
N GLU A 175 -16.68 -9.81 4.24
CA GLU A 175 -16.20 -9.98 5.61
C GLU A 175 -14.86 -9.28 5.83
N LEU A 176 -13.94 -9.38 4.87
CA LEU A 176 -12.62 -8.75 4.95
C LEU A 176 -12.69 -7.23 4.79
N SER A 177 -13.57 -6.71 3.94
CA SER A 177 -13.70 -5.25 3.72
C SER A 177 -14.06 -4.48 5.00
N ARG A 178 -14.70 -5.13 5.97
CA ARG A 178 -15.02 -4.54 7.29
C ARG A 178 -13.78 -4.08 8.06
N TYR A 179 -12.63 -4.68 7.79
CA TYR A 179 -11.35 -4.31 8.41
C TYR A 179 -10.59 -3.23 7.63
N GLN A 180 -11.08 -2.83 6.46
CA GLN A 180 -10.47 -1.73 5.70
C GLN A 180 -10.89 -0.39 6.27
N ASN A 181 -10.00 0.58 6.15
CA ASN A 181 -10.29 1.99 6.36
C ASN A 181 -9.87 2.75 5.10
N VAL A 182 -10.34 3.99 4.98
CA VAL A 182 -10.09 4.83 3.82
C VAL A 182 -9.12 5.94 4.23
N GLN A 183 -8.08 6.14 3.44
CA GLN A 183 -7.19 7.30 3.56
C GLN A 183 -7.24 8.12 2.28
N THR A 184 -7.04 9.43 2.41
CA THR A 184 -6.90 10.32 1.27
C THR A 184 -5.68 9.91 0.45
N CYS A 185 -5.84 9.87 -0.87
CA CYS A 185 -4.77 9.60 -1.80
C CYS A 185 -3.83 10.80 -1.94
#